data_AF-A0A1D8GLE3-F1
#
_entry.id   AF-A0A1D8GLE3-F1
#
_cell.length_a   1.000
_cell.length_b   1.000
_cell.length_c   1.000
_cell.angle_alpha   90.00
_cell.angle_beta   90.00
_cell.angle_gamma   90.00
#
_symmetry.space_group_name_H-M   'P 1'
#
loop_
_entity.id
_entity.type
_entity.pdbx_description
1 polymer ?
#
loop_
_entity_poly.entity_id
_entity_poly.type
_entity_poly.pdbx_seq_one_letter_code
_entity_poly.pdbx_strand_id
1 'polypeptide(L)'
;MKFKWSFNLKALNWRTIAIVAVVILIVVAGIYTLKYFMKDDGNVAFEILSEEMIPQKVQEILPRYKALERALACKVDGDIYVIATRGEKPTGGFTVDIDRIMKVKEEDKNKLVIYVTFEDPKPGDVVTQVITYPYTVAKTNLKELPDKIELKVKYDE
;
A
#
# COMPACT_ATOMS: atom_id res chain seq x y z
N MET A 1 24.66 -48.15 -7.06
CA MET A 1 25.52 -47.43 -6.08
C MET A 1 24.75 -47.32 -4.76
N LYS A 2 25.13 -48.05 -3.71
CA LYS A 2 24.40 -48.04 -2.41
C LYS A 2 25.09 -47.05 -1.47
N PHE A 3 24.46 -45.91 -1.22
CA PHE A 3 24.94 -44.91 -0.26
C PHE A 3 24.68 -45.46 1.15
N LYS A 4 25.75 -45.91 1.83
CA LYS A 4 25.67 -46.51 3.17
C LYS A 4 26.04 -45.43 4.18
N TRP A 5 25.04 -44.80 4.77
CA TRP A 5 25.24 -43.82 5.83
C TRP A 5 25.28 -44.55 7.18
N SER A 6 26.43 -44.55 7.86
CA SER A 6 26.58 -45.14 9.19
C SER A 6 26.75 -44.04 10.25
N PHE A 7 25.66 -43.72 10.95
CA PHE A 7 25.73 -42.90 12.16
C PHE A 7 26.01 -43.80 13.37
N ASN A 8 27.16 -43.61 14.02
CA ASN A 8 27.59 -44.40 15.17
C ASN A 8 27.26 -43.65 16.47
N LEU A 9 26.22 -44.11 17.19
CA LEU A 9 25.67 -43.43 18.39
C LEU A 9 26.34 -43.83 19.72
N LYS A 10 27.40 -44.65 19.71
CA LYS A 10 27.93 -45.30 20.93
C LYS A 10 28.92 -44.49 21.77
N ALA A 11 29.19 -43.22 21.44
CA ALA A 11 30.10 -42.36 22.21
C ALA A 11 29.58 -40.91 22.34
N LEU A 12 28.26 -40.75 22.51
CA LEU A 12 27.64 -39.44 22.60
C LEU A 12 27.52 -38.99 24.07
N ASN A 13 28.42 -38.10 24.49
CA ASN A 13 28.43 -37.55 25.84
C ASN A 13 27.19 -36.65 26.03
N TRP A 14 26.50 -36.76 27.16
CA TRP A 14 25.32 -35.93 27.48
C TRP A 14 25.58 -34.41 27.26
N ARG A 15 26.80 -33.97 27.54
CA ARG A 15 27.26 -32.59 27.29
C ARG A 15 27.22 -32.21 25.81
N THR A 16 27.63 -33.09 24.90
CA THR A 16 27.56 -32.82 23.45
C THR A 16 26.13 -32.82 22.94
N ILE A 17 25.23 -33.61 23.53
CA ILE A 17 23.79 -33.58 23.21
C ILE A 17 23.18 -32.24 23.62
N ALA A 18 23.47 -31.78 24.84
CA ALA A 18 22.98 -30.50 25.34
C ALA A 18 23.46 -29.32 24.48
N ILE A 19 24.73 -29.32 24.07
CA ILE A 19 25.28 -28.27 23.19
C ILE A 19 24.58 -28.28 21.82
N VAL A 20 24.42 -29.45 21.20
CA VAL A 20 23.73 -29.54 19.90
C VAL A 20 22.26 -29.10 20.02
N ALA A 21 21.57 -29.45 21.10
CA ALA A 21 20.19 -29.01 21.33
C ALA A 21 20.08 -27.48 21.49
N VAL A 22 21.02 -26.85 22.20
CA VAL A 22 21.08 -25.39 22.34
C VAL A 22 21.37 -24.71 20.99
N VAL A 23 22.29 -25.26 20.19
CA VAL A 23 22.58 -24.75 18.84
C VAL A 23 21.33 -24.84 17.95
N ILE A 24 20.60 -25.95 18.01
CA ILE A 24 19.34 -26.10 17.26
C ILE A 24 18.30 -25.06 17.72
N LEU A 25 18.17 -24.82 19.03
CA LEU A 25 17.25 -23.79 19.54
C LEU A 25 17.61 -22.39 19.04
N ILE A 26 18.90 -22.06 18.97
CA ILE A 26 19.36 -20.77 18.43
C ILE A 26 19.06 -20.66 16.93
N VAL A 27 19.27 -21.73 16.17
CA VAL A 27 18.95 -21.75 14.73
C VAL A 27 17.45 -21.60 14.49
N VAL A 28 16.62 -22.32 15.26
CA VAL A 28 15.15 -22.20 15.19
C VAL A 28 14.69 -20.80 15.56
N ALA A 29 15.21 -20.23 16.66
CA ALA A 29 14.94 -18.85 17.04
C ALA A 29 15.40 -17.85 15.96
N GLY A 30 16.55 -18.10 15.33
CA GLY A 30 17.05 -17.33 14.19
C GLY A 30 16.09 -17.35 13.00
N ILE A 31 15.53 -18.50 12.66
CA ILE A 31 14.51 -18.63 11.59
C ILE A 31 13.24 -17.86 11.95
N TYR A 32 12.77 -17.96 13.20
CA TYR A 32 11.58 -17.22 13.66
C TYR A 32 11.80 -15.70 13.65
N THR A 33 12.96 -15.23 14.13
CA THR A 33 13.31 -13.79 14.12
C THR A 33 13.46 -13.24 12.70
N LEU A 34 14.07 -14.00 11.78
CA LEU A 34 14.17 -13.63 10.37
C LEU A 34 12.81 -13.54 9.68
N LYS A 35 11.91 -14.50 9.95
CA LYS A 35 10.54 -14.49 9.40
C LYS A 35 9.73 -13.28 9.88
N TYR A 36 9.93 -12.86 11.13
CA TYR A 36 9.27 -11.67 11.67
C TYR A 36 9.80 -10.37 11.02
N PHE A 37 11.08 -10.34 10.68
CA PHE A 37 11.71 -9.20 9.99
C PHE A 37 11.28 -9.07 8.52
N MET A 38 10.96 -10.18 7.86
CA MET A 38 10.48 -10.19 6.46
C MET A 38 8.98 -9.92 6.28
N LYS A 39 8.27 -9.46 7.33
CA LYS A 39 6.84 -9.18 7.22
C LYS A 39 6.63 -7.90 6.42
N ASP A 40 6.21 -8.06 5.16
CA ASP A 40 5.68 -7.00 4.30
C ASP A 40 4.54 -6.29 5.06
N ASP A 41 4.73 -5.02 5.38
CA ASP A 41 3.79 -4.20 6.15
C ASP A 41 2.58 -3.79 5.29
N GLY A 42 2.51 -4.29 4.05
CA GLY A 42 1.46 -4.03 3.08
C GLY A 42 1.57 -2.64 2.48
N ASN A 43 2.66 -1.91 2.71
CA ASN A 43 2.83 -0.58 2.15
C ASN A 43 3.04 -0.67 0.65
N VAL A 44 2.23 0.06 -0.11
CA VAL A 44 2.30 0.11 -1.56
C VAL A 44 3.11 1.32 -1.95
N ALA A 45 4.20 1.12 -2.68
CA ALA A 45 4.98 2.22 -3.22
C ALA A 45 4.21 2.89 -4.35
N PHE A 46 4.22 4.22 -4.37
CA PHE A 46 3.56 5.02 -5.38
C PHE A 46 4.32 6.30 -5.68
N GLU A 47 4.02 6.89 -6.83
CA GLU A 47 4.53 8.17 -7.30
C GLU A 47 3.33 9.05 -7.67
N ILE A 48 3.27 10.26 -7.09
CA ILE A 48 2.28 11.27 -7.48
C ILE A 48 2.64 11.79 -8.87
N LEU A 49 1.64 11.82 -9.76
CA LEU A 49 1.83 12.26 -11.14
C LEU A 49 1.42 13.72 -11.28
N SER A 50 2.23 14.49 -12.00
CA SER A 50 1.79 15.77 -12.56
C SER A 50 0.76 15.55 -13.68
N GLU A 51 -0.04 16.56 -13.99
CA GLU A 51 -1.13 16.46 -14.99
C GLU A 51 -0.64 15.93 -16.35
N GLU A 52 0.57 16.31 -16.77
CA GLU A 52 1.21 15.90 -18.02
C GLU A 52 1.58 14.40 -18.05
N MET A 53 1.85 13.81 -16.87
CA MET A 53 2.25 12.41 -16.72
C MET A 53 1.05 11.47 -16.54
N ILE A 54 -0.16 12.02 -16.40
CA ILE A 54 -1.39 11.24 -16.28
C ILE A 54 -1.75 10.66 -17.65
N PRO A 55 -1.89 9.33 -17.81
CA PRO A 55 -2.30 8.74 -19.07
C PRO A 55 -3.66 9.27 -19.55
N GLN A 56 -3.80 9.50 -20.86
CA GLN A 56 -5.03 10.03 -21.46
C GLN A 56 -6.29 9.22 -21.09
N LYS A 57 -6.18 7.89 -21.03
CA LYS A 57 -7.27 7.00 -20.58
C LYS A 57 -7.76 7.30 -19.16
N VAL A 58 -6.87 7.75 -18.25
CA VAL A 58 -7.25 8.17 -16.90
C VAL A 58 -8.01 9.49 -16.94
N GLN A 59 -7.57 10.44 -17.76
CA GLN A 59 -8.25 11.73 -17.94
C GLN A 59 -9.65 11.56 -18.52
N GLU A 60 -9.87 10.59 -19.39
CA GLU A 60 -11.19 10.30 -19.98
C GLU A 60 -12.20 9.73 -18.98
N ILE A 61 -11.73 8.97 -17.98
CA ILE A 61 -12.62 8.38 -16.95
C ILE A 61 -12.87 9.32 -15.77
N LEU A 62 -11.92 10.20 -15.45
CA LEU A 62 -11.98 11.09 -14.28
C LEU A 62 -13.27 11.93 -14.19
N PRO A 63 -13.81 12.51 -15.29
CA PRO A 63 -15.06 13.27 -15.26
C PRO A 63 -16.26 12.52 -14.69
N ARG A 64 -16.29 11.18 -14.77
CA ARG A 64 -17.40 10.36 -14.26
C ARG A 64 -17.40 10.24 -12.74
N TYR A 65 -16.25 10.47 -12.11
CA TYR A 65 -16.04 10.19 -10.69
C TYR A 65 -15.72 11.45 -9.88
N LYS A 66 -15.27 12.53 -10.51
CA LYS A 66 -14.78 13.75 -9.88
C LYS A 66 -15.77 14.47 -8.95
N ALA A 67 -17.07 14.28 -9.13
CA ALA A 67 -18.10 14.98 -8.36
C ALA A 67 -18.27 14.46 -6.92
N LEU A 68 -17.69 13.30 -6.59
CA LEU A 68 -17.86 12.66 -5.29
C LEU A 68 -16.51 12.48 -4.59
N GLU A 69 -16.53 12.47 -3.25
CA GLU A 69 -15.37 12.17 -2.42
C GLU A 69 -15.13 10.66 -2.40
N ARG A 70 -14.07 10.21 -3.06
CA ARG A 70 -13.79 8.77 -3.23
C ARG A 70 -12.35 8.52 -3.68
N ALA A 71 -11.97 7.26 -3.61
CA ALA A 71 -10.80 6.77 -4.31
C ALA A 71 -11.17 5.63 -5.26
N LEU A 72 -10.45 5.54 -6.36
CA LEU A 72 -10.61 4.54 -7.41
C LEU A 72 -9.23 4.05 -7.86
N ALA A 73 -9.19 2.82 -8.37
CA ALA A 73 -8.01 2.27 -9.01
C ALA A 73 -8.36 1.81 -10.42
N CYS A 74 -7.48 2.07 -11.39
CA CYS A 74 -7.64 1.61 -12.76
C CYS A 74 -6.31 1.10 -13.30
N LYS A 75 -6.39 0.16 -14.24
CA LYS A 75 -5.21 -0.40 -14.92
C LYS A 75 -5.12 0.20 -16.31
N VAL A 76 -4.01 0.86 -16.60
CA VAL A 76 -3.72 1.46 -17.90
C VAL A 76 -2.35 0.99 -18.35
N ASP A 77 -2.30 0.38 -19.53
CA ASP A 77 -1.07 -0.08 -20.19
C ASP A 77 -0.15 -0.96 -19.31
N GLY A 78 -0.76 -1.74 -18.40
CA GLY A 78 -0.07 -2.66 -17.50
C GLY A 78 0.15 -2.11 -16.09
N ASP A 79 0.13 -0.78 -15.94
CA ASP A 79 0.35 -0.08 -14.67
C ASP A 79 -0.97 0.22 -13.94
N ILE A 80 -0.91 0.31 -12.61
CA ILE A 80 -2.07 0.58 -11.77
C ILE A 80 -1.99 1.99 -11.20
N TYR A 81 -3.03 2.75 -11.48
CA TYR A 81 -3.19 4.13 -11.05
C TYR A 81 -4.27 4.21 -9.99
N VAL A 82 -3.98 4.93 -8.92
CA VAL A 82 -4.93 5.29 -7.87
C VAL A 82 -5.29 6.76 -8.04
N ILE A 83 -6.58 7.06 -7.98
CA ILE A 83 -7.11 8.41 -8.11
C ILE A 83 -7.90 8.70 -6.84
N ALA A 84 -7.56 9.76 -6.13
CA ALA A 84 -8.33 10.29 -5.02
C ALA A 84 -9.02 11.59 -5.43
N THR A 85 -10.31 11.73 -5.16
CA THR A 85 -11.10 12.90 -5.52
C THR A 85 -11.70 13.55 -4.28
N ARG A 86 -11.68 14.88 -4.22
CA ARG A 86 -12.27 15.71 -3.16
C ARG A 86 -13.73 16.08 -3.45
N GLY A 87 -14.30 15.60 -4.57
CA GLY A 87 -15.65 15.91 -4.97
C GLY A 87 -15.80 17.32 -5.55
N GLU A 88 -17.05 17.72 -5.81
CA GLU A 88 -17.36 19.09 -6.22
C GLU A 88 -17.17 20.07 -5.05
N LYS A 89 -16.44 21.16 -5.29
CA LYS A 89 -16.25 22.23 -4.30
C LYS A 89 -16.65 23.59 -4.86
N PRO A 90 -17.29 24.45 -4.05
CA PRO A 90 -17.90 25.70 -4.53
C PRO A 90 -16.86 26.76 -4.93
N THR A 91 -15.63 26.65 -4.44
CA THR A 91 -14.54 27.59 -4.69
C THR A 91 -13.23 26.84 -4.96
N GLY A 92 -12.17 27.58 -5.31
CA GLY A 92 -10.80 27.08 -5.18
C GLY A 92 -10.34 26.99 -3.72
N GLY A 93 -9.12 26.50 -3.53
CA GLY A 93 -8.49 26.38 -2.20
C GLY A 93 -8.70 25.03 -1.50
N PHE A 94 -9.48 24.13 -2.09
CA PHE A 94 -9.63 22.76 -1.61
C PHE A 94 -8.60 21.85 -2.29
N THR A 95 -7.98 20.96 -1.52
CA THR A 95 -6.99 19.99 -2.03
C THR A 95 -7.30 18.58 -1.54
N VAL A 96 -6.61 17.61 -2.14
CA VAL A 96 -6.59 16.22 -1.70
C VAL A 96 -5.22 15.65 -1.99
N ASP A 97 -4.55 15.15 -0.96
CA ASP A 97 -3.23 14.55 -1.08
C ASP A 97 -3.27 13.08 -0.67
N ILE A 98 -2.56 12.22 -1.40
CA ILE A 98 -2.46 10.80 -1.06
C ILE A 98 -1.22 10.63 -0.17
N ASP A 99 -1.45 10.36 1.11
CA ASP A 99 -0.37 10.20 2.10
C ASP A 99 0.22 8.81 2.08
N ARG A 100 -0.65 7.80 1.97
CA ARG A 100 -0.26 6.39 2.10
C ARG A 100 -1.24 5.48 1.39
N ILE A 101 -0.71 4.41 0.78
CA ILE A 101 -1.51 3.33 0.21
C ILE A 101 -1.11 2.03 0.90
N MET A 102 -2.08 1.30 1.45
CA MET A 102 -1.85 0.01 2.12
C MET A 102 -2.67 -1.09 1.48
N LYS A 103 -2.03 -2.21 1.19
CA LYS A 103 -2.65 -3.46 0.79
C LYS A 103 -2.94 -4.32 2.02
N VAL A 104 -4.20 -4.67 2.21
CA VAL A 104 -4.67 -5.53 3.30
C VAL A 104 -5.32 -6.77 2.68
N LYS A 105 -4.97 -7.96 3.18
CA LYS A 105 -5.67 -9.20 2.83
C LYS A 105 -6.82 -9.40 3.80
N GLU A 106 -8.04 -9.47 3.28
CA GLU A 106 -9.27 -9.71 4.03
C GLU A 106 -10.02 -10.85 3.34
N GLU A 107 -10.17 -12.01 3.98
CA GLU A 107 -10.93 -13.16 3.46
C GLU A 107 -10.55 -13.56 2.03
N ASP A 108 -9.24 -13.76 1.78
CA ASP A 108 -8.66 -14.07 0.46
C ASP A 108 -8.81 -12.99 -0.63
N LYS A 109 -9.41 -11.83 -0.31
CA LYS A 109 -9.49 -10.66 -1.20
C LYS A 109 -8.41 -9.64 -0.89
N ASN A 110 -7.90 -9.00 -1.93
CA ASN A 110 -6.96 -7.90 -1.86
C ASN A 110 -7.72 -6.59 -1.71
N LYS A 111 -7.70 -6.01 -0.52
CA LYS A 111 -8.24 -4.68 -0.24
C LYS A 111 -7.13 -3.63 -0.27
N LEU A 112 -7.40 -2.49 -0.89
CA LEU A 112 -6.52 -1.33 -0.90
C LEU A 112 -7.11 -0.26 -0.01
N VAL A 113 -6.38 0.17 1.01
CA VAL A 113 -6.73 1.26 1.91
C VAL A 113 -5.89 2.47 1.50
N ILE A 114 -6.56 3.55 1.10
CA ILE A 114 -5.92 4.77 0.62
C ILE A 114 -6.15 5.84 1.67
N TYR A 115 -5.06 6.29 2.27
CA TYR A 115 -5.05 7.38 3.24
C TYR A 115 -4.82 8.68 2.50
N VAL A 116 -5.74 9.62 2.69
CA VAL A 116 -5.67 10.94 2.08
C VAL A 116 -5.80 12.02 3.13
N THR A 117 -5.17 13.16 2.86
CA THR A 117 -5.38 14.39 3.60
C THR A 117 -6.21 15.34 2.74
N PHE A 118 -7.29 15.85 3.31
CA PHE A 118 -8.10 16.92 2.73
C PHE A 118 -7.73 18.23 3.40
N GLU A 119 -7.38 19.24 2.60
CA GLU A 119 -7.21 20.61 3.07
C GLU A 119 -8.33 21.47 2.50
N ASP A 120 -8.96 22.25 3.39
CA ASP A 120 -10.03 23.18 3.06
C ASP A 120 -9.49 24.61 3.24
N PRO A 121 -9.96 25.59 2.43
CA PRO A 121 -9.53 26.97 2.59
C PRO A 121 -9.99 27.53 3.94
N LYS A 122 -9.14 28.34 4.57
CA LYS A 122 -9.42 28.88 5.91
C LYS A 122 -10.43 30.02 5.83
N PRO A 123 -11.19 30.28 6.92
CA PRO A 123 -12.07 31.44 6.98
C PRO A 123 -11.31 32.73 6.72
N GLY A 124 -11.69 33.46 5.66
CA GLY A 124 -11.05 34.70 5.25
C GLY A 124 -9.99 34.56 4.15
N ASP A 125 -9.67 33.33 3.73
CA ASP A 125 -8.78 33.11 2.59
C ASP A 125 -9.39 33.69 1.31
N VAL A 126 -8.55 34.35 0.51
CA VAL A 126 -8.94 34.86 -0.80
C VAL A 126 -8.88 33.70 -1.80
N VAL A 127 -10.03 33.11 -2.08
CA VAL A 127 -10.18 31.98 -3.02
C VAL A 127 -10.94 32.37 -4.28
N THR A 128 -10.66 31.65 -5.37
CA THR A 128 -11.38 31.81 -6.63
C THR A 128 -12.83 31.33 -6.49
N GLN A 129 -13.79 32.14 -6.92
CA GLN A 129 -15.22 31.84 -6.87
C GLN A 129 -15.68 31.03 -8.09
N VAL A 130 -15.11 29.83 -8.26
CA VAL A 130 -15.42 28.89 -9.34
C VAL A 130 -15.54 27.50 -8.76
N ILE A 131 -16.50 26.72 -9.27
CA ILE A 131 -16.65 25.31 -8.92
C ILE A 131 -15.40 24.55 -9.33
N THR A 132 -14.77 23.87 -8.38
CA THR A 132 -13.56 23.06 -8.61
C THR A 132 -13.81 21.58 -8.30
N TYR A 133 -12.92 20.73 -8.79
CA TYR A 133 -12.95 19.29 -8.56
C TYR A 133 -11.54 18.81 -8.22
N PRO A 134 -11.05 19.02 -7.00
CA PRO A 134 -9.68 18.64 -6.63
C PRO A 134 -9.50 17.12 -6.70
N TYR A 135 -8.37 16.69 -7.25
CA TYR A 135 -8.02 15.28 -7.37
C TYR A 135 -6.50 15.09 -7.38
N THR A 136 -6.06 13.92 -6.97
CA THR A 136 -4.66 13.49 -7.05
C THR A 136 -4.58 12.10 -7.67
N VAL A 137 -3.61 11.92 -8.56
CA VAL A 137 -3.36 10.65 -9.25
C VAL A 137 -1.98 10.13 -8.88
N ALA A 138 -1.93 8.88 -8.47
CA ALA A 138 -0.70 8.18 -8.12
C ALA A 138 -0.51 6.94 -8.99
N LYS A 139 0.68 6.77 -9.57
CA LYS A 139 1.10 5.49 -10.17
C LYS A 139 1.61 4.58 -9.06
N THR A 140 1.13 3.34 -8.99
CA THR A 140 1.52 2.38 -7.96
C THR A 140 2.42 1.27 -8.52
N ASN A 141 3.16 0.59 -7.65
CA ASN A 141 3.91 -0.62 -8.00
C ASN A 141 3.07 -1.91 -7.94
N LEU A 142 1.73 -1.81 -7.86
CA LEU A 142 0.84 -2.96 -7.83
C LEU A 142 0.83 -3.66 -9.20
N LYS A 143 0.77 -5.00 -9.17
CA LYS A 143 0.69 -5.83 -10.39
C LYS A 143 -0.75 -6.11 -10.83
N GLU A 144 -1.66 -6.12 -9.87
CA GLU A 144 -3.06 -6.51 -10.04
C GLU A 144 -3.98 -5.54 -9.31
N LEU A 145 -5.15 -5.30 -9.89
CA LEU A 145 -6.16 -4.42 -9.30
C LEU A 145 -6.65 -5.01 -7.97
N PRO A 146 -6.95 -4.16 -6.98
CA PRO A 146 -7.56 -4.63 -5.75
C PRO A 146 -9.02 -5.01 -5.99
N ASP A 147 -9.52 -5.97 -5.21
CA ASP A 147 -10.93 -6.37 -5.20
C ASP A 147 -11.82 -5.32 -4.54
N LYS A 148 -11.27 -4.59 -3.56
CA LYS A 148 -11.98 -3.58 -2.78
C LYS A 148 -11.06 -2.39 -2.50
N ILE A 149 -11.64 -1.20 -2.51
CA ILE A 149 -10.95 0.04 -2.16
C ILE A 149 -11.66 0.66 -0.97
N GLU A 150 -10.90 1.10 0.02
CA GLU A 150 -11.38 1.89 1.15
C GLU A 150 -10.62 3.22 1.19
N LEU A 151 -11.36 4.31 1.23
CA LEU A 151 -10.80 5.65 1.44
C LEU A 151 -10.81 5.96 2.94
N LYS A 152 -9.65 6.34 3.48
CA LYS A 152 -9.52 6.90 4.82
C LYS A 152 -9.07 8.34 4.71
N VAL A 153 -9.89 9.23 5.23
CA VAL A 153 -9.68 10.67 5.15
C VAL A 153 -9.17 11.19 6.49
N LYS A 154 -8.10 11.97 6.43
CA LYS A 154 -7.69 12.91 7.47
C LYS A 154 -8.02 14.32 6.99
N TYR A 155 -8.42 15.20 7.89
CA TYR A 155 -8.56 16.62 7.62
C TYR A 155 -7.36 17.35 8.22
N ASP A 156 -6.75 18.26 7.47
CA ASP A 156 -5.78 19.20 8.03
C ASP A 156 -6.55 20.41 8.58
N GLU A 157 -6.28 20.78 9.83
CA GLU A 157 -6.96 21.87 10.55
C GLU A 157 -6.30 23.24 10.32
#